data_AF-A0A3D3BSN4-F1
#
_entry.id   AF-A0A3D3BSN4-F1
#
_cell.length_a   1.000
_cell.length_b   1.000
_cell.length_c   1.000
_cell.angle_alpha   90.00
_cell.angle_beta   90.00
_cell.angle_gamma   90.00
#
_symmetry.space_group_name_H-M   'P 1'
#
loop_
_entity.id
_entity.type
_entity.pdbx_description
1 polymer ?
#
loop_
_entity_poly.entity_id
_entity_poly.type
_entity_poly.pdbx_seq_one_letter_code
_entity_poly.pdbx_strand_id
1 'polypeptide(L)'
;MAPKKKVEGLIKLQIEAGQANPAPPVGPALGQHGVNIMDFCKAYNAATEDKRGQVIPVEITVYEDRSFDFVLKTPPAAKLILKAAGVPKGSGTPHTVKAGSITKDQVREIAETKMPDLNANDVDAAMR
;
A
#
# COMPACT_ATOMS: atom_id res chain seq x y z
N MET A 1 11.28 17.53 -17.98
CA MET A 1 9.84 17.61 -17.63
C MET A 1 9.10 16.64 -18.54
N ALA A 2 8.76 15.44 -18.06
CA ALA A 2 8.04 14.46 -18.87
C ALA A 2 6.67 15.03 -19.26
N PRO A 3 6.19 14.80 -20.50
CA PRO A 3 4.98 15.43 -21.02
C PRO A 3 3.78 15.09 -20.14
N LYS A 4 2.94 16.08 -19.84
CA LYS A 4 1.66 15.90 -19.12
C LYS A 4 0.74 15.01 -19.97
N LYS A 5 0.89 13.69 -19.87
CA LYS A 5 -0.12 12.75 -20.32
C LYS A 5 -1.40 13.06 -19.54
N LYS A 6 -2.52 13.22 -20.23
CA LYS A 6 -3.81 13.46 -19.57
C LYS A 6 -4.20 12.21 -18.79
N VAL A 7 -4.42 12.39 -17.50
CA VAL A 7 -4.85 11.33 -16.59
C VAL A 7 -6.35 11.10 -16.81
N GLU A 8 -6.70 9.90 -17.24
CA GLU A 8 -8.09 9.44 -17.43
C GLU A 8 -8.71 9.05 -16.09
N GLY A 9 -7.93 8.42 -15.20
CA GLY A 9 -8.39 8.00 -13.88
C GLY A 9 -7.26 7.63 -12.94
N LEU A 10 -7.53 7.70 -11.64
CA LEU A 10 -6.61 7.28 -10.59
C LEU A 10 -7.30 6.25 -9.70
N ILE A 11 -6.73 5.05 -9.65
CA ILE A 11 -7.29 3.90 -8.95
C ILE A 11 -6.38 3.58 -7.78
N LYS A 12 -6.95 3.41 -6.58
CA LYS A 12 -6.20 3.02 -5.38
C LYS A 12 -6.65 1.63 -4.94
N LEU A 13 -5.71 0.69 -4.92
CA LEU A 13 -5.97 -0.68 -4.51
C LEU A 13 -5.04 -1.07 -3.35
N GLN A 14 -5.49 -2.01 -2.53
CA GLN A 14 -4.67 -2.63 -1.50
C GLN A 14 -4.55 -4.11 -1.86
N ILE A 15 -3.33 -4.56 -2.13
CA ILE A 15 -3.07 -5.91 -2.63
C ILE A 15 -1.98 -6.54 -1.75
N GLU A 16 -2.09 -7.85 -1.53
CA GLU A 16 -1.03 -8.59 -0.85
C GLU A 16 0.21 -8.69 -1.73
N ALA A 17 1.36 -8.37 -1.14
CA ALA A 17 2.66 -8.39 -1.80
C ALA A 17 2.97 -9.78 -2.38
N GLY A 18 3.32 -9.82 -3.66
CA GLY A 18 3.61 -11.06 -4.39
C GLY A 18 2.40 -11.95 -4.67
N GLN A 19 1.16 -11.50 -4.36
CA GLN A 19 -0.08 -12.25 -4.58
C GLN A 19 -1.13 -11.48 -5.40
N ALA A 20 -0.71 -10.53 -6.24
CA ALA A 20 -1.63 -9.90 -7.18
C ALA A 20 -2.19 -10.93 -8.17
N ASN A 21 -3.52 -11.05 -8.19
CA ASN A 21 -4.26 -11.91 -9.09
C ASN A 21 -5.37 -11.11 -9.79
N PRO A 22 -5.83 -11.53 -10.98
CA PRO A 22 -6.92 -10.87 -11.71
C PRO A 22 -8.30 -11.08 -11.08
N ALA A 23 -8.38 -11.71 -9.90
CA ALA A 23 -9.63 -11.93 -9.20
C ALA A 23 -10.26 -10.60 -8.72
N PRO A 24 -11.56 -10.57 -8.38
CA PRO A 24 -12.13 -9.45 -7.61
C PRO A 24 -11.31 -9.32 -6.31
N PRO A 25 -10.72 -8.15 -5.99
CA PRO A 25 -11.10 -6.77 -6.34
C PRO A 25 -10.30 -6.10 -7.47
N VAL A 26 -9.21 -6.69 -7.94
CA VAL A 26 -8.26 -6.07 -8.90
C VAL A 26 -8.79 -6.12 -10.33
N GLY A 27 -9.34 -7.26 -10.74
CA GLY A 27 -9.84 -7.47 -12.09
C GLY A 27 -10.95 -6.49 -12.51
N PRO A 28 -12.04 -6.36 -11.74
CA PRO A 28 -13.10 -5.41 -12.05
C PRO A 28 -12.63 -3.95 -12.01
N ALA A 29 -11.82 -3.57 -11.02
CA ALA A 29 -11.35 -2.20 -10.83
C ALA A 29 -10.46 -1.72 -11.99
N LEU A 30 -9.54 -2.57 -12.48
CA LEU A 30 -8.65 -2.21 -13.59
C LEU A 30 -9.27 -2.46 -14.97
N GLY A 31 -10.10 -3.49 -15.10
CA GLY A 31 -10.76 -3.83 -16.35
C GLY A 31 -11.74 -2.75 -16.83
N GLN A 32 -12.42 -2.04 -15.90
CA GLN A 32 -13.29 -0.92 -16.24
C GLN A 32 -12.56 0.24 -16.93
N HIS A 33 -11.25 0.37 -16.70
CA HIS A 33 -10.40 1.41 -17.28
C HIS A 33 -9.53 0.91 -18.44
N GLY A 34 -9.78 -0.32 -18.93
CA GLY A 34 -9.07 -0.87 -20.10
C GLY A 34 -7.58 -1.15 -19.86
N VAL A 35 -7.15 -1.28 -18.61
CA VAL A 35 -5.75 -1.57 -18.23
C VAL A 35 -5.45 -3.06 -18.39
N ASN A 36 -4.25 -3.42 -18.83
CA ASN A 36 -3.82 -4.81 -18.89
C ASN A 36 -3.56 -5.40 -17.49
N ILE A 37 -4.56 -6.11 -16.97
CA ILE A 37 -4.55 -6.69 -15.61
C ILE A 37 -3.38 -7.67 -15.42
N MET A 38 -3.06 -8.48 -16.43
CA MET A 38 -2.01 -9.49 -16.31
C MET A 38 -0.61 -8.87 -16.21
N ASP A 39 -0.35 -7.82 -16.99
CA ASP A 39 0.93 -7.09 -16.94
C ASP A 39 1.09 -6.37 -15.61
N PHE A 40 0.01 -5.74 -15.12
CA PHE A 40 -0.02 -5.14 -13.79
C PHE A 40 0.29 -6.19 -12.70
N CYS A 41 -0.40 -7.33 -12.69
CA CYS A 41 -0.18 -8.37 -11.69
C CYS A 41 1.26 -8.88 -11.69
N LYS A 42 1.87 -9.09 -12.86
CA LYS A 42 3.28 -9.51 -12.96
C LYS A 42 4.24 -8.44 -12.46
N ALA A 43 4.08 -7.20 -12.92
CA ALA A 43 4.93 -6.09 -12.53
C ALA A 43 4.83 -5.81 -11.01
N TYR A 44 3.60 -5.84 -10.48
CA TYR A 44 3.34 -5.71 -9.05
C TYR A 44 4.00 -6.84 -8.26
N ASN A 45 3.83 -8.10 -8.68
CA ASN A 45 4.41 -9.24 -7.95
C ASN A 45 5.94 -9.21 -7.95
N ALA A 46 6.57 -8.82 -9.06
CA ALA A 46 8.02 -8.66 -9.13
C ALA A 46 8.51 -7.52 -8.21
N ALA A 47 7.84 -6.37 -8.23
CA ALA A 47 8.23 -5.21 -7.42
C ALA A 47 7.87 -5.35 -5.92
N THR A 48 7.01 -6.30 -5.57
CA THR A 48 6.60 -6.57 -4.18
C THR A 48 7.10 -7.91 -3.64
N GLU A 49 7.93 -8.63 -4.39
CA GLU A 49 8.45 -9.94 -3.98
C GLU A 49 9.25 -9.86 -2.67
N ASP A 50 10.04 -8.79 -2.50
CA ASP A 50 10.84 -8.54 -1.30
C ASP A 50 9.99 -8.24 -0.05
N LYS A 51 8.72 -7.90 -0.25
CA LYS A 51 7.78 -7.46 0.80
C LYS A 51 6.66 -8.47 1.03
N ARG A 52 6.83 -9.72 0.59
CA ARG A 52 5.84 -10.80 0.75
C ARG A 52 5.28 -10.90 2.17
N GLY A 53 3.97 -11.11 2.26
CA GLY A 53 3.25 -11.18 3.54
C GLY A 53 2.82 -9.81 4.10
N GLN A 54 2.98 -8.73 3.33
CA GLN A 54 2.48 -7.39 3.68
C GLN A 54 1.44 -6.94 2.66
N VAL A 55 0.42 -6.21 3.11
CA VAL A 55 -0.52 -5.55 2.21
C VAL A 55 0.11 -4.23 1.77
N ILE A 56 0.35 -4.08 0.47
CA ILE A 56 0.92 -2.87 -0.11
C ILE A 56 -0.18 -2.10 -0.84
N PRO A 57 -0.41 -0.82 -0.51
CA PRO A 57 -1.27 0.04 -1.29
C PRO A 57 -0.54 0.39 -2.59
N VAL A 58 -1.29 0.40 -3.68
CA VAL A 58 -0.81 0.81 -4.99
C VAL A 58 -1.73 1.84 -5.57
N GLU A 59 -1.15 2.93 -6.05
CA GLU A 59 -1.85 3.96 -6.80
C GLU A 59 -1.54 3.77 -8.27
N ILE A 60 -2.59 3.52 -9.06
CA ILE A 60 -2.50 3.25 -10.48
C ILE A 60 -3.09 4.46 -11.21
N THR A 61 -2.26 5.12 -11.99
CA THR A 61 -2.64 6.25 -12.83
C THR A 61 -2.86 5.72 -14.24
N VAL A 62 -4.08 5.86 -14.74
CA VAL A 62 -4.45 5.47 -16.11
C VAL A 62 -4.47 6.73 -16.97
N TYR A 63 -3.85 6.66 -18.13
CA TYR A 63 -3.82 7.73 -19.11
C TYR A 63 -4.75 7.42 -20.29
N GLU A 64 -5.16 8.46 -21.02
CA GLU A 64 -6.07 8.33 -22.19
C GLU A 64 -5.55 7.39 -23.30
N ASP A 65 -4.24 7.16 -23.37
CA ASP A 65 -3.60 6.22 -24.31
C ASP A 65 -3.70 4.74 -23.85
N ARG A 66 -4.47 4.46 -22.78
CA ARG A 66 -4.55 3.17 -22.09
C ARG A 66 -3.23 2.69 -21.50
N SER A 67 -2.21 3.55 -21.45
CA SER A 67 -1.04 3.29 -20.64
C SER A 67 -1.38 3.48 -19.17
N PHE A 68 -0.66 2.76 -18.31
CA PHE A 68 -0.81 2.87 -16.87
C PHE A 68 0.56 3.03 -16.23
N ASP A 69 0.64 3.89 -15.22
CA ASP A 69 1.75 3.94 -14.28
C ASP A 69 1.23 3.50 -12.92
N PHE A 70 2.05 2.78 -12.17
CA PHE A 70 1.71 2.41 -10.80
C PHE A 70 2.82 2.81 -9.84
N VAL A 71 2.41 3.33 -8.68
CA VAL A 71 3.32 3.69 -7.59
C VAL A 71 2.98 2.81 -6.40
N LEU A 72 3.97 2.03 -5.97
CA LEU A 72 3.88 1.22 -4.75
C LEU A 72 4.11 2.13 -3.55
N LYS A 73 3.13 2.19 -2.66
CA LYS A 73 3.27 2.87 -1.37
C LYS A 73 3.77 1.92 -0.31
N THR A 74 4.14 2.46 0.83
CA THR A 74 4.43 1.68 2.02
C THR A 74 3.16 1.06 2.60
N PRO A 75 3.30 -0.08 3.30
CA PRO A 75 2.18 -0.74 3.93
C PRO A 75 1.37 0.19 4.85
N PRO A 76 0.05 -0.05 5.01
CA PRO A 76 -0.76 0.72 5.93
C PRO A 76 -0.19 0.65 7.35
N ALA A 77 -0.16 1.80 8.03
CA ALA A 77 0.35 1.88 9.41
C ALA A 77 -0.42 0.90 10.33
N ALA A 78 -1.73 0.76 10.12
CA ALA A 78 -2.55 -0.20 10.85
C ALA A 78 -2.02 -1.64 10.74
N LYS A 79 -1.62 -2.10 9.55
CA LYS A 79 -1.12 -3.46 9.35
C LYS A 79 0.28 -3.64 9.97
N LEU A 80 1.13 -2.62 9.87
CA LEU A 80 2.45 -2.61 10.52
C LEU A 80 2.34 -2.65 12.05
N ILE A 81 1.42 -1.85 12.62
CA ILE A 81 1.15 -1.83 14.06
C ILE A 81 0.58 -3.17 14.53
N LEU A 82 -0.38 -3.76 13.81
CA LEU A 82 -0.93 -5.08 14.15
C LEU A 82 0.16 -6.17 14.13
N LYS A 83 1.06 -6.12 13.13
CA LYS A 83 2.21 -7.04 13.03
C LYS A 83 3.19 -6.84 14.18
N ALA A 84 3.55 -5.60 14.51
CA ALA A 84 4.45 -5.29 15.62
C ALA A 84 3.84 -5.64 16.99
N ALA A 85 2.52 -5.47 17.15
CA ALA A 85 1.78 -5.85 18.34
C ALA A 85 1.49 -7.36 18.42
N GLY A 86 1.76 -8.13 17.37
CA GLY A 86 1.51 -9.57 17.31
C GLY A 86 0.03 -9.97 17.34
N VAL A 87 -0.89 -9.06 17.00
CA VAL A 87 -2.34 -9.30 17.08
C VAL A 87 -3.00 -9.38 15.70
N PRO A 88 -3.89 -10.36 15.46
CA PRO A 88 -4.54 -10.53 14.16
C PRO A 88 -5.62 -9.48 13.88
N LYS A 89 -6.25 -8.93 14.92
CA LYS A 89 -7.32 -7.94 14.83
C LYS A 89 -7.13 -6.83 15.88
N GLY A 90 -7.35 -5.59 15.46
CA GLY A 90 -7.38 -4.45 16.37
C GLY A 90 -8.61 -4.47 17.28
N SER A 91 -8.61 -3.59 18.29
CA SER A 91 -9.76 -3.44 19.17
C SER A 91 -10.97 -2.89 18.44
N GLY A 92 -12.14 -3.49 18.68
CA GLY A 92 -13.42 -2.96 18.19
C GLY A 92 -13.88 -1.69 18.92
N THR A 93 -13.34 -1.42 20.10
CA THR A 93 -13.58 -0.20 20.87
C THR A 93 -12.24 0.47 21.20
N PRO A 94 -11.79 1.41 20.34
CA PRO A 94 -10.52 2.11 20.52
C PRO A 94 -10.44 2.79 21.89
N HIS A 95 -9.25 2.79 22.50
CA HIS A 95 -8.95 3.35 23.83
C HIS A 95 -9.59 2.68 25.05
N THR A 96 -10.70 1.95 24.91
CA THR A 96 -11.34 1.22 26.02
C THR A 96 -10.79 -0.20 26.16
N VAL A 97 -10.69 -0.95 25.07
CA VAL A 97 -10.08 -2.29 25.06
C VAL A 97 -8.76 -2.21 24.34
N LYS A 98 -7.66 -2.48 25.05
CA LYS A 98 -6.31 -2.48 24.47
C LYS A 98 -6.02 -3.86 23.90
N ALA A 99 -5.90 -3.93 22.57
CA ALA A 99 -5.62 -5.20 21.88
C ALA A 99 -4.16 -5.64 22.04
N GLY A 100 -3.23 -4.70 22.23
CA GLY A 100 -1.81 -5.00 22.44
C GLY A 100 -1.03 -3.72 22.75
N SER A 101 0.29 -3.87 22.89
CA SER A 101 1.24 -2.78 23.08
C SER A 101 2.43 -2.96 22.15
N ILE A 102 2.99 -1.84 21.69
CA ILE A 102 4.22 -1.80 20.89
C ILE A 102 5.28 -0.97 21.63
N THR A 103 6.55 -1.31 21.44
CA THR A 103 7.67 -0.55 22.01
C THR A 103 7.96 0.69 21.17
N LYS A 104 8.66 1.67 21.76
CA LYS A 104 9.10 2.86 21.02
C LYS A 104 10.02 2.50 19.85
N ASP A 105 10.86 1.48 20.00
CA ASP A 105 11.77 1.02 18.94
C ASP A 105 10.98 0.47 17.74
N GLN A 106 9.92 -0.30 17.99
CA GLN A 106 9.01 -0.77 16.93
C GLN A 106 8.30 0.39 16.24
N VAL A 107 7.89 1.43 16.97
CA VAL A 107 7.29 2.64 16.37
C VAL A 107 8.32 3.35 15.48
N ARG A 108 9.58 3.42 15.88
CA ARG A 108 10.66 4.01 15.07
C ARG A 108 10.88 3.21 13.78
N GLU A 109 10.97 1.89 13.83
CA GLU A 109 11.13 1.05 12.63
C GLU A 109 9.95 1.21 11.66
N ILE A 110 8.73 1.30 12.18
CA ILE A 110 7.52 1.56 11.38
C ILE A 110 7.60 2.95 10.74
N ALA A 111 8.01 3.97 11.50
CA ALA A 111 8.16 5.33 11.03
C ALA A 111 9.23 5.44 9.94
N GLU A 112 10.40 4.82 10.10
CA GLU A 112 11.47 4.78 9.10
C GLU A 112 11.03 4.09 7.81
N THR A 113 10.35 2.95 7.93
CA THR A 113 9.79 2.22 6.79
C THR A 113 8.78 3.08 6.03
N LYS A 114 7.96 3.86 6.76
CA LYS A 114 6.87 4.67 6.21
C LYS A 114 7.29 6.08 5.80
N MET A 115 8.45 6.54 6.26
CA MET A 115 9.01 7.88 6.01
C MET A 115 8.91 8.34 4.55
N PRO A 116 9.22 7.51 3.52
CA PRO A 116 9.10 7.96 2.12
C PRO A 116 7.67 8.31 1.68
N ASP A 117 6.64 7.84 2.38
CA ASP A 117 5.23 8.18 2.12
C ASP A 117 4.63 9.16 3.13
N LEU A 118 5.40 9.57 4.14
CA LEU A 118 4.97 10.52 5.14
C LEU A 118 5.38 11.93 4.73
N ASN A 119 4.54 12.90 5.07
CA ASN A 119 4.90 14.32 4.97
C ASN A 119 5.70 14.80 6.21
N ALA A 120 6.25 13.88 7.00
CA ALA A 120 7.01 14.21 8.19
C ALA A 120 8.42 14.65 7.80
N ASN A 121 8.95 15.67 8.48
CA ASN A 121 10.30 16.17 8.24
C ASN A 121 11.37 15.27 8.91
N ASP A 122 11.01 14.68 10.05
CA ASP A 122 11.89 13.91 10.91
C ASP A 122 11.23 12.61 11.38
N VAL A 123 12.02 11.61 11.74
CA VAL A 123 11.52 10.31 12.24
C VAL A 123 10.69 10.48 13.51
N ASP A 124 11.07 11.40 14.40
CA ASP A 124 10.29 11.68 15.63
C ASP A 124 8.89 12.26 15.33
N ALA A 125 8.75 13.02 14.24
CA ALA A 125 7.45 13.50 13.78
C ALA A 125 6.65 12.38 13.11
N ALA A 126 7.31 11.46 12.41
CA ALA A 126 6.70 10.26 11.83
C ALA A 126 6.25 9.23 12.89
N MET A 127 6.89 9.21 14.06
CA MET A 127 6.52 8.35 15.20
C MET A 127 5.30 8.84 15.98
N ARG A 128 4.87 10.10 15.76
CA ARG A 128 3.79 10.75 16.51
C ARG A 128 2.41 10.54 15.90
#